data_AF-A0A7W0G271-F1
#
_entry.id   AF-A0A7W0G271-F1
#
_cell.length_a   1.000
_cell.length_b   1.000
_cell.length_c   1.000
_cell.angle_alpha   90.00
_cell.angle_beta   90.00
_cell.angle_gamma   90.00
#
_symmetry.space_group_name_H-M   'P 1'
#
loop_
_entity.id
_entity.type
_entity.pdbx_description
1 polymer ?
#
loop_
_entity_poly.entity_id
_entity_poly.type
_entity_poly.pdbx_seq_one_letter_code
_entity_poly.pdbx_strand_id
1 'polypeptide(L)'
;MGAARQRAERLAEKLLHVRLALELSQAEMLKRLGAEDMIVYNRISDYERGTREPPLPILLRYAQAANISTDILIDDSLDLPAKLPAKTKRS
;
A
#
# COMPACT_ATOMS: atom_id res chain seq x y z
N MET A 1 29.74 -6.03 2.12
CA MET A 1 28.54 -6.62 1.49
C MET A 1 27.33 -5.94 2.13
N GLY A 2 26.51 -5.23 1.36
CA GLY A 2 25.28 -4.65 1.91
C GLY A 2 24.37 -5.79 2.31
N ALA A 3 23.92 -5.84 3.57
CA ALA A 3 22.91 -6.81 3.99
C ALA A 3 21.71 -6.70 3.05
N ALA A 4 21.18 -7.83 2.58
CA ALA A 4 19.94 -7.84 1.83
C ALA A 4 18.88 -7.14 2.68
N ARG A 5 18.29 -6.07 2.14
CA ARG A 5 17.22 -5.34 2.84
C ARG A 5 16.11 -6.34 3.15
N GLN A 6 15.73 -6.46 4.42
CA GLN A 6 14.52 -7.21 4.78
C GLN A 6 13.33 -6.56 4.07
N ARG A 7 12.60 -7.35 3.29
CA ARG A 7 11.40 -6.91 2.56
C ARG A 7 10.21 -7.57 3.23
N ALA A 8 9.14 -6.82 3.42
CA ALA A 8 7.86 -7.39 3.79
C ALA A 8 7.33 -8.22 2.61
N GLU A 9 7.25 -9.53 2.79
CA GLU A 9 6.95 -10.50 1.73
C GLU A 9 5.52 -10.32 1.21
N ARG A 10 4.59 -9.91 2.09
CA ARG A 10 3.16 -9.73 1.79
C ARG A 10 2.80 -8.30 1.41
N LEU A 11 3.75 -7.37 1.38
CA LEU A 11 3.46 -5.95 1.14
C LEU A 11 2.73 -5.75 -0.19
N ALA A 12 3.24 -6.34 -1.27
CA ALA A 12 2.67 -6.18 -2.61
C ALA A 12 1.20 -6.64 -2.69
N GLU A 13 0.92 -7.81 -2.12
CA GLU A 13 -0.42 -8.38 -2.00
C GLU A 13 -1.35 -7.44 -1.21
N LYS A 14 -0.88 -6.93 -0.06
CA LYS A 14 -1.67 -6.01 0.77
C LYS A 14 -2.00 -4.71 0.04
N LEU A 15 -1.04 -4.13 -0.69
CA LEU A 15 -1.28 -2.92 -1.48
C LEU A 15 -2.32 -3.15 -2.59
N LEU A 16 -2.24 -4.31 -3.26
CA LEU A 16 -3.22 -4.71 -4.28
C LEU A 16 -4.61 -4.86 -3.66
N HIS A 17 -4.72 -5.55 -2.52
CA HIS A 17 -5.98 -5.75 -1.83
C HIS A 17 -6.60 -4.41 -1.42
N VAL A 18 -5.80 -3.47 -0.88
CA VAL A 18 -6.29 -2.12 -0.54
C VAL A 18 -6.93 -1.46 -1.77
N ARG A 19 -6.26 -1.46 -2.94
CA ARG A 19 -6.82 -0.85 -4.14
C ARG A 19 -8.12 -1.51 -4.58
N LEU A 20 -8.15 -2.84 -4.60
CA LEU A 20 -9.32 -3.60 -5.03
C LEU A 20 -10.51 -3.42 -4.08
N ALA A 21 -10.27 -3.37 -2.77
CA ALA A 21 -11.31 -3.15 -1.77
C ALA A 21 -11.89 -1.73 -1.82
N LEU A 22 -11.15 -0.76 -2.36
CA LEU A 22 -11.64 0.59 -2.65
C LEU A 22 -12.31 0.70 -4.04
N GLU A 23 -12.35 -0.39 -4.81
CA GLU A 23 -12.93 -0.46 -6.15
C GLU A 23 -12.28 0.51 -7.17
N LEU A 24 -10.97 0.72 -7.05
CA LEU A 24 -10.23 1.68 -7.88
C LEU A 24 -9.37 0.99 -8.95
N SER A 25 -9.30 1.60 -10.14
CA SER A 25 -8.23 1.35 -11.10
C SER A 25 -6.88 1.85 -10.57
N GLN A 26 -5.77 1.47 -11.23
CA GLN A 26 -4.43 1.96 -10.84
C GLN A 26 -4.29 3.48 -10.97
N ALA A 27 -4.90 4.08 -11.99
CA ALA A 27 -4.88 5.52 -12.19
C ALA A 27 -5.73 6.24 -11.13
N GLU A 28 -6.89 5.69 -10.76
CA GLU A 28 -7.70 6.25 -9.68
C GLU A 28 -7.03 6.06 -8.32
N MET A 29 -6.30 4.97 -8.11
CA MET A 29 -5.51 4.78 -6.90
C MET A 29 -4.42 5.84 -6.77
N LEU A 30 -3.71 6.17 -7.86
CA LEU A 30 -2.74 7.26 -7.86
C LEU A 30 -3.38 8.58 -7.39
N LYS A 31 -4.56 8.91 -7.93
CA LYS A 31 -5.33 10.10 -7.55
C LYS A 31 -5.81 10.05 -6.10
N ARG A 32 -6.28 8.88 -5.65
CA ARG A 32 -6.71 8.66 -4.26
C ARG A 32 -5.57 8.89 -3.27
N LEU A 33 -4.35 8.55 -3.68
CA LEU A 33 -3.12 8.80 -2.92
C LEU A 33 -2.62 10.25 -3.07
N GLY A 34 -3.21 11.10 -3.93
CA GLY A 34 -2.72 12.47 -4.18
C GLY A 34 -1.24 12.53 -4.59
N ALA A 35 -0.75 11.47 -5.26
CA ALA A 35 0.67 11.24 -5.53
C ALA A 35 1.08 11.49 -6.98
N GLU A 36 0.21 12.18 -7.75
CA GLU A 36 0.43 12.51 -9.16
C GLU A 36 1.74 13.28 -9.40
N ASP A 37 2.13 14.15 -8.47
CA ASP A 37 3.39 14.92 -8.54
C ASP A 37 4.62 14.13 -8.08
N MET A 38 4.42 12.94 -7.50
CA MET A 38 5.48 12.13 -6.90
C MET A 38 5.85 10.93 -7.77
N ILE A 39 4.85 10.31 -8.40
CA ILE A 39 5.00 9.09 -9.18
C ILE A 39 4.03 9.08 -10.36
N VAL A 40 4.41 8.35 -11.41
CA VAL A 40 3.52 8.01 -12.52
C VAL A 40 2.69 6.77 -12.20
N TYR A 41 1.50 6.66 -12.81
CA TYR A 41 0.51 5.63 -12.44
C TYR A 41 1.00 4.19 -12.60
N ASN A 42 1.93 3.91 -13.52
CA ASN A 42 2.52 2.58 -13.70
C ASN A 42 3.26 2.08 -12.44
N ARG A 43 3.73 3.00 -11.57
CA ARG A 43 4.35 2.66 -10.29
C ARG A 43 3.40 1.94 -9.35
N ILE A 44 2.10 2.24 -9.41
CA ILE A 44 1.09 1.53 -8.63
C ILE A 44 1.15 0.03 -8.94
N SER A 45 1.19 -0.33 -10.22
CA SER A 45 1.32 -1.74 -10.61
C SER A 45 2.67 -2.34 -10.21
N ASP A 46 3.76 -1.58 -10.31
CA ASP A 46 5.08 -2.07 -9.88
C ASP A 46 5.09 -2.47 -8.40
N TYR A 47 4.41 -1.68 -7.56
CA TYR A 47 4.27 -1.92 -6.12
C TYR A 47 3.36 -3.11 -5.82
N GLU A 48 2.21 -3.19 -6.48
CA GLU A 48 1.23 -4.26 -6.31
C GLU A 48 1.73 -5.64 -6.79
N ARG A 49 2.73 -5.67 -7.68
CA ARG A 49 3.41 -6.90 -8.12
C ARG A 49 4.69 -7.20 -7.34
N GLY A 50 5.11 -6.33 -6.42
CA GLY A 50 6.36 -6.48 -5.66
C GLY A 50 7.64 -6.26 -6.47
N THR A 51 7.51 -5.90 -7.75
CA THR A 51 8.66 -5.59 -8.63
C THR A 51 9.41 -4.33 -8.18
N ARG A 52 8.73 -3.44 -7.44
CA ARG A 52 9.34 -2.28 -6.79
C ARG A 52 8.72 -2.09 -5.42
N GLU A 53 9.50 -1.54 -4.49
CA GLU A 53 8.99 -1.16 -3.17
C GLU A 53 8.56 0.31 -3.18
N PRO A 54 7.38 0.65 -2.64
CA PRO A 54 6.94 2.04 -2.56
C PRO A 54 7.81 2.82 -1.58
N PRO A 55 8.13 4.10 -1.86
CA PRO A 55 8.71 5.00 -0.87
C PRO A 55 7.80 5.13 0.36
N LEU A 56 8.39 5.36 1.54
CA LEU A 56 7.63 5.51 2.80
C LEU A 56 6.45 6.50 2.72
N PRO A 57 6.55 7.66 2.05
CA PRO A 57 5.40 8.55 1.88
C PRO A 57 4.24 7.91 1.11
N ILE A 58 4.53 7.12 0.07
CA ILE A 58 3.50 6.41 -0.71
C ILE A 58 2.85 5.33 0.15
N LEU A 59 3.67 4.58 0.89
CA LEU A 59 3.21 3.53 1.78
C LEU A 59 2.28 4.06 2.89
N LEU A 60 2.66 5.18 3.52
CA LEU A 60 1.83 5.88 4.49
C LEU A 60 0.48 6.30 3.89
N ARG A 61 0.48 6.79 2.65
CA ARG A 61 -0.75 7.19 1.97
C ARG A 61 -1.66 6.02 1.62
N TYR A 62 -1.11 4.85 1.30
CA TYR A 62 -1.90 3.61 1.20
C TYR A 62 -2.60 3.28 2.51
N ALA A 63 -1.87 3.33 3.63
CA ALA A 63 -2.45 3.07 4.95
C ALA A 63 -3.56 4.09 5.29
N GLN A 64 -3.35 5.37 4.96
CA GLN A 64 -4.37 6.41 5.12
C GLN A 64 -5.60 6.19 4.24
N ALA A 65 -5.42 5.80 2.97
CA ALA A 65 -6.52 5.52 2.05
C ALA A 65 -7.40 4.36 2.53
N ALA A 66 -6.79 3.34 3.13
CA ALA A 66 -7.47 2.20 3.77
C ALA A 66 -7.93 2.47 5.21
N ASN A 67 -7.61 3.63 5.79
CA ASN A 67 -7.84 3.97 7.19
C ASN A 67 -7.26 2.96 8.21
N ILE A 68 -6.03 2.51 7.99
CA ILE A 68 -5.30 1.55 8.83
C ILE A 68 -3.96 2.13 9.33
N SER A 69 -3.31 1.44 10.28
CA SER A 69 -1.90 1.73 10.61
C SER A 69 -0.98 1.23 9.48
N THR A 70 0.18 1.88 9.33
CA THR A 70 1.21 1.44 8.37
C THR A 70 1.78 0.08 8.75
N ASP A 71 1.79 -0.26 10.05
CA ASP A 71 2.28 -1.56 10.56
C ASP A 71 1.54 -2.74 9.92
N ILE A 72 0.23 -2.60 9.70
CA ILE A 72 -0.58 -3.62 9.03
C ILE A 72 -0.08 -3.90 7.61
N LEU A 73 0.52 -2.92 6.92
CA LEU A 73 1.08 -3.10 5.58
C LEU A 73 2.46 -3.76 5.60
N ILE A 74 3.29 -3.48 6.61
CA ILE A 74 4.72 -3.90 6.64
C ILE A 74 4.99 -5.12 7.50
N ASP A 75 4.11 -5.47 8.42
CA ASP A 75 4.24 -6.64 9.28
C ASP A 75 3.55 -7.84 8.62
N ASP A 76 4.33 -8.80 8.14
CA ASP A 76 3.81 -9.99 7.46
C ASP A 76 2.94 -10.88 8.36
N SER A 77 3.03 -10.74 9.69
CA SER A 77 2.18 -11.45 10.65
C SER A 77 0.78 -10.87 10.79
N LEU A 78 0.56 -9.62 10.34
CA LEU A 78 -0.72 -8.94 10.43
C LEU A 78 -1.53 -9.08 9.13
N ASP A 79 -2.82 -9.31 9.28
CA ASP A 79 -3.77 -9.33 8.16
C ASP A 79 -4.47 -7.99 7.99
N LEU A 80 -4.89 -7.70 6.74
CA LEU A 80 -5.76 -6.56 6.47
C LEU A 80 -7.14 -6.79 7.12
N PRO A 81 -7.80 -5.73 7.62
CA PRO A 81 -9.18 -5.80 8.07
C PRO A 81 -10.10 -6.33 6.96
N ALA A 82 -11.11 -7.13 7.33
CA ALA A 82 -12.06 -7.72 6.38
C ALA A 82 -12.88 -6.70 5.56
N LYS A 83 -12.90 -5.43 5.97
CA LYS A 83 -13.55 -4.33 5.24
C LYS A 83 -12.64 -3.11 5.25
N LEU A 84 -12.45 -2.54 4.06
CA LEU A 84 -11.70 -1.31 3.85
C LEU A 84 -12.60 -0.24 3.18
N PRO A 85 -12.45 1.05 3.52
CA PRO A 85 -11.63 1.57 4.61
C PRO A 85 -12.11 1.07 5.98
N ALA A 86 -11.18 0.87 6.92
CA ALA A 86 -11.55 0.41 8.25
C ALA A 86 -12.42 1.46 8.98
N LYS A 87 -13.37 1.01 9.83
CA LYS A 87 -14.29 1.92 10.54
C LYS A 87 -13.63 2.77 11.62
N THR A 88 -12.57 2.25 12.24
CA THR A 88 -11.84 2.94 13.31
C THR A 88 -10.36 2.69 13.12
N LYS A 89 -9.58 3.77 13.04
CA LYS A 89 -8.13 3.69 13.03
C LYS A 89 -7.71 3.28 14.45
N ARG A 90 -7.23 2.04 14.63
CA ARG A 90 -6.58 1.70 15.90
C ARG A 90 -5.22 2.40 15.89
N SER A 91 -5.13 3.45 16.72
CA SER A 91 -3.92 4.18 17.08
C SER A 91 -3.01 3.32 17.94
#